data_AF-A0A924M8W9-F1
#
_entry.id   AF-A0A924M8W9-F1
#
_cell.length_a   1.000
_cell.length_b   1.000
_cell.length_c   1.000
_cell.angle_alpha   90.00
_cell.angle_beta   90.00
_cell.angle_gamma   90.00
#
_symmetry.space_group_name_H-M   'P 1'
#
loop_
_entity.id
_entity.type
_entity.pdbx_description
1 polymer ?
#
loop_
_entity_poly.entity_id
_entity_poly.type
_entity_poly.pdbx_seq_one_letter_code
_entity_poly.pdbx_strand_id
1 'polypeptide(L)'
;MKKTLMAFTGIVFCLLNAQAQTNTLDAMLTNVNQSSVTSGIIYERAMPFANLYNFNATYDTATLGYFEQAFSELYKASNQLHLMPYTNLRQLYTAANQANVIDIGVINTQFSILNYNEANPYSGGLTFSNNQFYQIAGVAPFINLHKLIIAPLRNNAVGESFTYNFRSDLLFSNVQKLLLTL
;
A
#
# COMPACT_ATOMS: atom_id res chain seq x y z
N MET A 1 3.45 -33.28 9.73
CA MET A 1 3.95 -32.05 9.07
C MET A 1 3.08 -30.89 9.52
N LYS A 2 3.55 -30.10 10.50
CA LYS A 2 2.80 -28.95 11.03
C LYS A 2 3.02 -27.76 10.08
N LYS A 3 1.94 -27.20 9.54
CA LYS A 3 1.96 -25.94 8.78
C LYS A 3 2.06 -24.81 9.80
N THR A 4 3.22 -24.17 9.91
CA THR A 4 3.39 -23.00 10.78
C THR A 4 2.85 -21.78 10.04
N LEU A 5 1.81 -21.18 10.60
CA LEU A 5 1.18 -19.94 10.14
C LEU A 5 2.18 -18.79 10.31
N MET A 6 2.57 -18.15 9.21
CA MET A 6 3.51 -17.02 9.21
C MET A 6 2.73 -15.74 9.54
N ALA A 7 2.77 -15.31 10.79
CA ALA A 7 2.18 -14.04 11.20
C ALA A 7 3.15 -12.90 10.90
N PHE A 8 2.81 -12.03 9.94
CA PHE A 8 3.44 -10.73 9.78
C PHE A 8 2.86 -9.79 10.85
N THR A 9 3.56 -9.63 11.97
CA THR A 9 3.25 -8.59 12.96
C THR A 9 3.69 -7.24 12.40
N GLY A 10 2.72 -6.40 12.06
CA GLY A 10 2.97 -5.02 11.67
C GLY A 10 3.57 -4.24 12.84
N ILE A 11 4.62 -3.47 12.55
CA ILE A 11 5.29 -2.59 13.51
C ILE A 11 4.30 -1.52 14.01
N VAL A 12 4.03 -1.50 15.32
CA VAL A 12 3.34 -0.40 15.99
C VAL A 12 4.38 0.42 16.76
N PHE A 13 4.75 1.59 16.22
CA PHE A 13 5.62 2.54 16.92
C PHE A 13 4.76 3.45 17.81
N CYS A 14 4.74 3.18 19.12
CA CYS A 14 4.14 4.11 20.10
C CYS A 14 5.15 5.22 20.43
N LEU A 15 4.76 6.48 20.24
CA LEU A 15 5.56 7.66 20.56
C LEU A 15 5.21 8.18 21.97
N LEU A 16 6.20 8.23 22.86
CA LEU A 16 6.15 9.04 24.09
C LEU A 16 7.48 9.83 24.25
N ASN A 17 7.37 11.13 23.91
CA ASN A 17 8.13 12.31 24.33
C ASN A 17 9.64 12.52 24.03
N ALA A 18 9.93 13.80 23.70
CA ALA A 18 11.20 14.55 23.70
C ALA A 18 12.18 14.36 22.53
N GLN A 19 12.18 15.32 21.60
CA GLN A 19 13.24 15.66 20.62
C GLN A 19 14.03 14.48 19.98
N ALA A 20 13.37 13.36 19.70
CA ALA A 20 13.94 12.35 18.82
C ALA A 20 13.84 12.88 17.39
N GLN A 21 14.99 13.09 16.75
CA GLN A 21 15.09 13.22 15.30
C GLN A 21 14.21 12.11 14.70
N THR A 22 13.06 12.48 14.14
CA THR A 22 12.15 11.49 13.55
C THR A 22 12.85 11.01 12.29
N ASN A 23 13.69 9.99 12.44
CA ASN A 23 14.38 9.39 11.33
C ASN A 23 13.30 8.82 10.42
N THR A 24 13.09 9.46 9.27
CA THR A 24 12.25 8.91 8.23
C THR A 24 12.82 7.55 7.82
N LEU A 25 11.98 6.66 7.30
CA LEU A 25 12.47 5.36 6.83
C LEU A 25 13.63 5.54 5.83
N ASP A 26 13.58 6.58 4.99
CA ASP A 26 14.65 6.90 4.05
C ASP A 26 16.00 7.20 4.73
N ALA A 27 16.00 7.86 5.89
CA ALA A 27 17.21 8.08 6.69
C ALA A 27 17.76 6.75 7.24
N MET A 28 16.88 5.81 7.57
CA MET A 28 17.25 4.48 8.07
C MET A 28 17.78 3.56 6.95
N LEU A 29 17.43 3.81 5.68
CA LEU A 29 17.78 2.99 4.51
C LEU A 29 19.05 3.46 3.77
N THR A 30 19.82 4.38 4.33
CA THR A 30 21.02 4.97 3.68
C THR A 30 22.09 3.93 3.32
N ASN A 31 22.17 2.79 4.00
CA ASN A 31 23.10 1.69 3.71
C ASN A 31 22.46 0.55 2.88
N VAL A 32 21.27 0.75 2.33
CA VAL A 32 20.52 -0.29 1.60
C VAL A 32 20.40 0.10 0.13
N ASN A 33 20.76 -0.82 -0.77
CA ASN A 33 20.54 -0.59 -2.20
C ASN A 33 19.04 -0.68 -2.52
N GLN A 34 18.44 0.43 -2.96
CA GLN A 34 17.02 0.53 -3.29
C GLN A 34 16.71 0.33 -4.78
N SER A 35 17.68 -0.04 -5.62
CA SER A 35 17.49 -0.16 -7.08
C SER A 35 16.44 -1.20 -7.48
N SER A 36 16.11 -2.15 -6.61
CA SER A 36 15.05 -3.14 -6.84
C SER A 36 13.63 -2.60 -6.60
N VAL A 37 13.48 -1.40 -6.03
CA VAL A 37 12.19 -0.74 -5.80
C VAL A 37 11.78 0.00 -7.07
N THR A 38 11.29 -0.74 -8.06
CA THR A 38 10.92 -0.19 -9.38
C THR A 38 9.60 0.58 -9.38
N SER A 39 8.74 0.34 -8.40
CA SER A 39 7.43 0.98 -8.26
C SER A 39 7.48 2.40 -7.71
N GLY A 40 8.62 2.80 -7.13
CA GLY A 40 8.74 4.02 -6.32
C GLY A 40 8.05 3.96 -4.95
N ILE A 41 7.44 2.83 -4.58
CA ILE A 41 6.62 2.68 -3.37
C ILE A 41 7.29 1.68 -2.42
N ILE A 42 7.65 2.15 -1.21
CA ILE A 42 8.06 1.30 -0.08
C ILE A 42 6.99 1.42 0.99
N TYR A 43 6.25 0.34 1.24
CA TYR A 43 5.03 0.40 2.03
C TYR A 43 5.26 0.86 3.48
N GLU A 44 6.40 0.47 4.09
CA GLU A 44 6.78 0.87 5.45
C GLU A 44 7.04 2.38 5.63
N ARG A 45 7.07 3.18 4.55
CA ARG A 45 7.06 4.65 4.68
C ARG A 45 5.72 5.18 5.18
N ALA A 46 4.67 4.38 5.11
CA ALA A 46 3.36 4.67 5.68
C ALA A 46 3.03 3.68 6.80
N MET A 47 2.21 4.11 7.77
CA MET A 47 1.64 3.18 8.74
C MET A 47 0.60 2.27 8.05
N PRO A 48 0.75 0.93 8.11
CA PRO A 48 0.00 0.01 7.26
C PRO A 48 -1.35 -0.42 7.86
N PHE A 49 -2.25 0.53 8.11
CA PHE A 49 -3.58 0.26 8.66
C PHE A 49 -4.48 -0.57 7.73
N ALA A 50 -4.37 -0.38 6.41
CA ALA A 50 -5.06 -1.22 5.42
C ALA A 50 -4.47 -2.64 5.35
N ASN A 51 -3.29 -2.85 5.94
CA ASN A 51 -2.59 -4.13 5.99
C ASN A 51 -2.47 -4.76 4.59
N LEU A 52 -1.98 -3.98 3.63
CA LEU A 52 -1.81 -4.42 2.24
C LEU A 52 -0.84 -5.61 2.11
N TYR A 53 -0.12 -6.01 3.15
CA TYR A 53 0.60 -7.28 3.19
C TYR A 53 -0.36 -8.47 2.93
N ASN A 54 -1.53 -8.44 3.59
CA ASN A 54 -2.44 -9.58 3.69
C ASN A 54 -3.67 -9.50 2.78
N PHE A 55 -3.93 -8.35 2.16
CA PHE A 55 -5.02 -8.21 1.18
C PHE A 55 -4.82 -9.16 -0.02
N ASN A 56 -5.88 -9.77 -0.52
CA ASN A 56 -5.91 -10.87 -1.50
C ASN A 56 -5.16 -12.15 -1.11
N ALA A 57 -4.66 -12.26 0.12
CA ALA A 57 -4.07 -13.48 0.66
C ALA A 57 -4.95 -14.09 1.76
N THR A 58 -5.44 -13.24 2.66
CA THR A 58 -6.26 -13.65 3.82
C THR A 58 -7.68 -13.08 3.73
N TYR A 59 -7.83 -11.92 3.10
CA TYR A 59 -9.11 -11.24 2.86
C TYR A 59 -9.02 -10.43 1.57
N ASP A 60 -10.13 -10.26 0.86
CA ASP A 60 -10.18 -9.68 -0.48
C ASP A 60 -11.37 -8.70 -0.68
N THR A 61 -12.16 -8.48 0.37
CA THR A 61 -13.31 -7.58 0.32
C THR A 61 -12.90 -6.18 0.74
N ALA A 62 -13.09 -5.20 -0.15
CA ALA A 62 -12.81 -3.79 0.12
C ALA A 62 -14.10 -2.97 0.23
N THR A 63 -14.18 -2.15 1.27
CA THR A 63 -15.19 -1.11 1.44
C THR A 63 -14.66 0.24 0.96
N LEU A 64 -15.51 1.27 0.89
CA LEU A 64 -15.06 2.64 0.63
C LEU A 64 -13.95 3.07 1.59
N GLY A 65 -14.14 2.84 2.90
CA GLY A 65 -13.15 3.22 3.91
C GLY A 65 -11.83 2.46 3.75
N TYR A 66 -11.89 1.15 3.42
CA TYR A 66 -10.69 0.37 3.12
C TYR A 66 -9.94 0.92 1.89
N PHE A 67 -10.69 1.22 0.83
CA PHE A 67 -10.14 1.76 -0.41
C PHE A 67 -9.42 3.10 -0.18
N GLU A 68 -10.07 4.03 0.52
CA GLU A 68 -9.48 5.34 0.84
C GLU A 68 -8.25 5.20 1.75
N GLN A 69 -8.28 4.29 2.71
CA GLN A 69 -7.14 4.01 3.59
C GLN A 69 -5.95 3.47 2.79
N ALA A 70 -6.18 2.45 1.95
CA ALA A 70 -5.15 1.87 1.09
C ALA A 70 -4.57 2.93 0.13
N PHE A 71 -5.42 3.75 -0.47
CA PHE A 71 -5.00 4.83 -1.37
C PHE A 71 -4.12 5.86 -0.66
N SER A 72 -4.53 6.29 0.54
CA SER A 72 -3.80 7.23 1.38
C SER A 72 -2.43 6.69 1.80
N GLU A 73 -2.36 5.41 2.17
CA GLU A 73 -1.11 4.75 2.52
C GLU A 73 -0.16 4.63 1.33
N LEU A 74 -0.66 4.22 0.16
CA LEU A 74 0.14 4.14 -1.06
C LEU A 74 0.67 5.51 -1.50
N TYR A 75 -0.15 6.57 -1.40
CA TYR A 75 0.29 7.94 -1.64
C TYR A 75 1.44 8.34 -0.71
N LYS A 76 1.31 8.11 0.61
CA LYS A 76 2.38 8.39 1.58
C LYS A 76 3.61 7.52 1.36
N ALA A 77 3.41 6.23 1.06
CA ALA A 77 4.47 5.26 0.81
C ALA A 77 5.29 5.55 -0.46
N SER A 78 4.72 6.31 -1.38
CA SER A 78 5.41 6.84 -2.56
C SER A 78 6.21 8.12 -2.30
N ASN A 79 6.36 8.55 -1.04
CA ASN A 79 6.81 9.90 -0.70
C ASN A 79 5.97 10.99 -1.39
N GLN A 80 4.67 10.72 -1.59
CA GLN A 80 3.72 11.64 -2.22
C GLN A 80 4.02 11.92 -3.71
N LEU A 81 4.81 11.07 -4.37
CA LEU A 81 5.17 11.20 -5.79
C LEU A 81 4.23 10.43 -6.72
N HIS A 82 3.45 9.49 -6.18
CA HIS A 82 2.49 8.68 -6.92
C HIS A 82 1.12 8.77 -6.29
N LEU A 83 0.07 8.71 -7.13
CA LEU A 83 -1.31 8.97 -6.77
C LEU A 83 -1.52 10.44 -6.34
N MET A 84 -2.74 10.75 -5.91
CA MET A 84 -3.09 12.06 -5.36
C MET A 84 -3.48 11.93 -3.88
N PRO A 85 -3.61 13.03 -3.14
CA PRO A 85 -4.22 12.98 -1.81
C PRO A 85 -5.62 12.35 -1.85
N TYR A 86 -5.97 11.57 -0.83
CA TYR A 86 -7.29 10.91 -0.76
C TYR A 86 -8.46 11.91 -0.77
N THR A 87 -8.22 13.16 -0.31
CA THR A 87 -9.22 14.24 -0.36
C THR A 87 -9.59 14.62 -1.79
N ASN A 88 -8.61 14.62 -2.70
CA ASN A 88 -8.82 14.91 -4.12
C ASN A 88 -9.50 13.72 -4.80
N LEU A 89 -9.11 12.49 -4.44
CA LEU A 89 -9.82 11.28 -4.85
C LEU A 89 -11.29 11.33 -4.48
N ARG A 90 -11.60 11.70 -3.24
CA ARG A 90 -12.98 11.77 -2.75
C ARG A 90 -13.84 12.73 -3.57
N GLN A 91 -13.29 13.86 -3.99
CA GLN A 91 -13.99 14.82 -4.84
C GLN A 91 -14.44 14.24 -6.19
N LEU A 92 -13.73 13.23 -6.74
CA LEU A 92 -14.07 12.65 -8.03
C LEU A 92 -15.41 11.87 -8.02
N TYR A 93 -15.72 11.17 -6.93
CA TYR A 93 -16.92 10.31 -6.83
C TYR A 93 -18.01 10.84 -5.92
N THR A 94 -17.75 11.88 -5.11
CA THR A 94 -18.81 12.55 -4.33
C THR A 94 -19.56 13.61 -5.13
N ALA A 95 -19.02 14.06 -6.26
CA ALA A 95 -19.64 15.07 -7.12
C ALA A 95 -20.89 14.58 -7.89
N ALA A 96 -21.17 13.26 -7.91
CA ALA A 96 -22.28 12.66 -8.67
C ALA A 96 -23.55 12.48 -7.81
N ASN A 97 -24.54 13.35 -8.01
CA ASN A 97 -25.82 13.41 -7.28
C ASN A 97 -26.83 12.29 -7.59
N GLN A 98 -26.41 11.16 -8.16
CA GLN A 98 -27.33 10.06 -8.51
C GLN A 98 -27.29 8.96 -7.46
N ALA A 99 -28.41 8.76 -6.75
CA ALA A 99 -28.52 7.82 -5.62
C ALA A 99 -28.32 6.35 -6.01
N ASN A 100 -28.56 6.00 -7.27
CA ASN A 100 -28.50 4.64 -7.80
C ASN A 100 -27.30 4.37 -8.72
N VAL A 101 -26.41 5.35 -8.92
CA VAL A 101 -25.14 5.17 -9.63
C VAL A 101 -24.02 4.99 -8.61
N ILE A 102 -23.24 3.94 -8.79
CA ILE A 102 -22.16 3.53 -7.89
C ILE A 102 -20.86 3.53 -8.69
N ASP A 103 -20.03 4.53 -8.46
CA ASP A 103 -18.68 4.55 -9.00
C ASP A 103 -17.84 3.44 -8.36
N ILE A 104 -17.08 2.72 -9.19
CA ILE A 104 -16.15 1.67 -8.76
C ILE A 104 -14.73 2.20 -8.87
N GLY A 105 -14.01 2.15 -7.74
CA GLY A 105 -12.58 2.45 -7.69
C GLY A 105 -11.76 1.19 -7.87
N VAL A 106 -10.64 1.32 -8.59
CA VAL A 106 -9.68 0.23 -8.81
C VAL A 106 -8.27 0.72 -8.50
N ILE A 107 -7.58 0.03 -7.59
CA ILE A 107 -6.13 0.18 -7.38
C ILE A 107 -5.49 -1.12 -7.84
N ASN A 108 -4.61 -1.05 -8.84
CA ASN A 108 -3.87 -2.18 -9.36
C ASN A 108 -2.38 -1.82 -9.38
N THR A 109 -1.68 -2.11 -8.28
CA THR A 109 -0.36 -1.51 -8.02
C THR A 109 0.63 -2.52 -7.48
N GLN A 110 1.88 -2.38 -7.92
CA GLN A 110 3.02 -3.05 -7.31
C GLN A 110 3.63 -2.15 -6.23
N PHE A 111 4.08 -2.71 -5.12
CA PHE A 111 4.87 -1.99 -4.12
C PHE A 111 5.91 -2.92 -3.51
N SER A 112 6.93 -2.33 -2.90
CA SER A 112 7.97 -3.08 -2.20
C SER A 112 7.73 -3.01 -0.70
N ILE A 113 8.07 -4.09 0.00
CA ILE A 113 8.14 -4.15 1.45
C ILE A 113 9.58 -4.45 1.87
N LEU A 114 9.98 -4.03 3.07
CA LEU A 114 11.27 -4.41 3.63
C LEU A 114 11.37 -5.93 3.75
N ASN A 115 12.45 -6.53 3.22
CA ASN A 115 12.80 -7.92 3.52
C ASN A 115 13.49 -7.99 4.89
N TYR A 116 12.80 -7.53 5.93
CA TYR A 116 13.29 -7.51 7.30
C TYR A 116 12.46 -8.47 8.15
N ASN A 117 13.15 -9.30 8.92
CA ASN A 117 12.51 -10.21 9.87
C ASN A 117 13.08 -9.92 11.25
N GLU A 118 12.26 -9.31 12.11
CA GLU A 118 12.67 -8.91 13.45
C GLU A 118 13.00 -10.12 14.35
N ALA A 119 12.21 -11.20 14.24
CA ALA A 119 12.39 -12.39 15.06
C ALA A 119 13.62 -13.22 14.66
N ASN A 120 13.98 -13.21 13.37
CA ASN A 120 15.17 -13.85 12.85
C ASN A 120 15.73 -13.06 11.65
N PRO A 121 16.65 -12.10 11.88
CA PRO A 121 17.19 -11.24 10.82
C PRO A 121 17.83 -12.00 9.65
N TYR A 122 18.38 -13.20 9.91
CA TYR A 122 19.01 -14.02 8.86
C TYR A 122 18.00 -14.75 7.96
N SER A 123 16.71 -14.74 8.32
CA SER A 123 15.62 -15.17 7.45
C SER A 123 15.10 -14.07 6.52
N GLY A 124 15.66 -12.85 6.62
CA GLY A 124 15.39 -11.73 5.73
C GLY A 124 16.62 -11.35 4.88
N GLY A 125 16.53 -10.21 4.21
CA GLY A 125 17.63 -9.57 3.46
C GLY A 125 18.19 -8.32 4.14
N LEU A 126 17.68 -7.97 5.31
CA LEU A 126 18.07 -6.79 6.08
C LEU A 126 18.36 -7.16 7.54
N THR A 127 19.36 -6.51 8.12
CA THR A 127 19.55 -6.42 9.58
C THR A 127 19.30 -4.98 10.03
N PHE A 128 19.01 -4.79 11.33
CA PHE A 128 18.76 -3.47 11.91
C PHE A 128 19.69 -3.23 13.10
N SER A 129 20.47 -2.16 13.05
CA SER A 129 21.41 -1.79 14.12
C SER A 129 21.66 -0.28 14.10
N ASN A 130 21.85 0.33 15.27
CA ASN A 130 22.11 1.77 15.40
C ASN A 130 21.11 2.64 14.63
N ASN A 131 19.83 2.26 14.66
CA ASN A 131 18.74 2.93 13.97
C ASN A 131 18.89 3.01 12.43
N GLN A 132 19.64 2.07 11.84
CA GLN A 132 19.84 1.92 10.41
C GLN A 132 19.64 0.47 9.96
N PHE A 133 19.15 0.31 8.74
CA PHE A 133 19.11 -0.97 8.06
C PHE A 133 20.40 -1.21 7.30
N TYR A 134 20.85 -2.46 7.33
CA TYR A 134 22.01 -2.93 6.57
C TYR A 134 21.59 -4.11 5.70
N GLN A 135 21.99 -4.07 4.43
CA GLN A 135 21.71 -5.16 3.50
C GLN A 135 22.61 -6.36 3.79
N ILE A 136 22.00 -7.56 3.82
CA ILE A 136 22.72 -8.82 3.87
C ILE A 136 23.24 -9.12 2.45
N ALA A 137 24.56 -9.34 2.34
CA ALA A 137 25.20 -9.59 1.06
C ALA A 137 24.58 -10.79 0.33
N GLY A 138 24.27 -10.60 -0.97
CA GLY A 138 23.69 -11.65 -1.82
C GLY A 138 22.19 -11.90 -1.63
N VAL A 139 21.52 -11.19 -0.73
CA VAL A 139 20.07 -11.31 -0.50
C VAL A 139 19.36 -10.02 -0.88
N ALA A 140 18.16 -10.14 -1.48
CA ALA A 140 17.36 -8.99 -1.87
C ALA A 140 16.86 -8.22 -0.62
N PRO A 141 17.06 -6.89 -0.53
CA PRO A 141 16.64 -6.11 0.64
C PRO A 141 15.14 -5.81 0.67
N PHE A 142 14.43 -6.02 -0.45
CA PHE A 142 13.01 -5.76 -0.58
C PHE A 142 12.28 -6.96 -1.21
N ILE A 143 11.01 -7.13 -0.83
CA ILE A 143 10.09 -8.08 -1.45
C ILE A 143 9.04 -7.28 -2.22
N ASN A 144 8.80 -7.65 -3.48
CA ASN A 144 7.77 -7.01 -4.29
C ASN A 144 6.42 -7.71 -4.10
N LEU A 145 5.40 -6.92 -3.80
CA LEU A 145 4.01 -7.34 -3.73
C LEU A 145 3.20 -6.62 -4.80
N HIS A 146 2.14 -7.26 -5.26
CA HIS A 146 1.17 -6.68 -6.19
C HIS A 146 -0.23 -6.90 -5.65
N LYS A 147 -1.03 -5.82 -5.59
CA LYS A 147 -2.39 -5.87 -5.05
C LYS A 147 -3.38 -5.23 -6.01
N LEU A 148 -4.52 -5.91 -6.17
CA LEU A 148 -5.69 -5.44 -6.88
C LEU A 148 -6.80 -5.19 -5.85
N ILE A 149 -7.21 -3.94 -5.67
CA ILE A 149 -8.26 -3.52 -4.75
C ILE A 149 -9.38 -2.94 -5.60
N ILE A 150 -10.59 -3.48 -5.46
CA ILE A 150 -11.78 -3.01 -6.16
C ILE A 150 -12.84 -2.74 -5.11
N ALA A 151 -13.40 -1.54 -5.08
CA ALA A 151 -14.41 -1.17 -4.09
C ALA A 151 -15.50 -0.26 -4.68
N PRO A 152 -16.75 -0.38 -4.22
CA PRO A 152 -17.74 0.67 -4.44
C PRO A 152 -17.31 1.93 -3.68
N LEU A 153 -17.29 3.08 -4.35
CA LEU A 153 -16.91 4.35 -3.75
C LEU A 153 -18.10 5.05 -3.07
N ARG A 154 -18.95 4.25 -2.42
CA ARG A 154 -20.10 4.70 -1.65
C ARG A 154 -20.47 3.65 -0.61
N ASN A 155 -20.94 4.09 0.56
CA ASN A 155 -21.34 3.19 1.64
C ASN A 155 -22.72 2.54 1.42
N ASN A 156 -23.61 3.21 0.69
CA ASN A 156 -24.98 2.77 0.46
C ASN A 156 -25.52 3.33 -0.86
N ALA A 157 -26.41 2.59 -1.51
CA ALA A 157 -27.14 3.04 -2.69
C ALA A 157 -28.63 2.72 -2.49
N VAL A 158 -29.50 3.53 -3.10
CA VAL A 158 -30.96 3.37 -3.01
C VAL A 158 -31.54 3.44 -4.42
N GLY A 159 -32.41 2.50 -4.75
CA GLY A 159 -33.10 2.45 -6.03
C GLY A 159 -33.63 1.05 -6.34
N GLU A 160 -34.52 0.97 -7.33
CA GLU A 160 -35.04 -0.29 -7.86
C GLU A 160 -34.04 -0.94 -8.86
N SER A 161 -33.16 -0.12 -9.45
CA SER A 161 -32.08 -0.54 -10.34
C SER A 161 -30.81 0.24 -10.05
N PHE A 162 -29.65 -0.43 -10.20
CA PHE A 162 -28.34 0.13 -9.90
C PHE A 162 -27.46 0.13 -11.15
N THR A 163 -26.69 1.20 -11.33
CA THR A 163 -25.66 1.28 -12.37
C THR A 163 -24.28 1.34 -11.71
N TYR A 164 -23.41 0.41 -12.08
CA TYR A 164 -22.01 0.40 -11.64
C TYR A 164 -21.13 1.04 -12.71
N ASN A 165 -20.41 2.09 -12.33
CA ASN A 165 -19.68 2.93 -13.26
C ASN A 165 -18.17 2.76 -13.08
N PHE A 166 -17.50 2.30 -14.14
CA PHE A 166 -16.05 2.14 -14.19
C PHE A 166 -15.45 3.31 -14.97
N ARG A 167 -15.01 4.34 -14.25
CA ARG A 167 -14.45 5.55 -14.85
C ARG A 167 -12.93 5.48 -14.90
N SER A 168 -12.34 5.93 -16.00
CA SER A 168 -10.89 5.89 -16.19
C SER A 168 -10.08 6.69 -15.16
N ASP A 169 -10.67 7.77 -14.60
CA ASP A 169 -10.07 8.60 -13.54
C ASP A 169 -10.18 7.97 -12.14
N LEU A 170 -10.81 6.81 -12.03
CA LEU A 170 -10.89 5.98 -10.82
C LEU A 170 -10.12 4.65 -10.96
N LEU A 171 -9.36 4.49 -12.06
CA LEU A 171 -8.48 3.35 -12.30
C LEU A 171 -7.02 3.76 -12.06
N PHE A 172 -6.43 3.27 -10.98
CA PHE A 172 -5.07 3.65 -10.55
C PHE A 172 -4.11 2.48 -10.74
N SER A 173 -3.05 2.69 -11.51
CA SER A 173 -1.95 1.74 -11.65
C SER A 173 -0.61 2.44 -11.76
N ASN A 174 0.43 1.87 -11.16
CA ASN A 174 1.82 2.31 -11.32
C ASN A 174 2.63 1.46 -12.33
N VAL A 175 1.99 0.47 -12.95
CA VAL A 175 2.57 -0.26 -14.07
C VAL A 175 2.56 0.66 -15.29
N GLN A 176 3.69 0.81 -15.98
CA GLN A 176 3.72 1.45 -17.30
C GLN A 176 2.65 0.76 -18.16
N LYS A 177 1.67 1.54 -18.61
CA LYS A 177 0.55 1.04 -19.40
C LYS A 177 1.08 0.55 -20.74
N LEU A 178 1.43 -0.74 -20.83
CA LEU A 178 1.62 -1.39 -22.13
C LEU A 178 0.21 -1.55 -22.69
N LEU A 179 -0.21 -0.57 -23.49
CA LEU A 179 -1.42 -0.68 -24.30
C LEU A 179 -1.15 -1.78 -25.35
N LEU A 180 -1.53 -3.02 -25.04
CA LEU A 180 -1.83 -3.98 -26.07
C LEU A 180 -3.18 -3.55 -26.65
N THR A 181 -3.12 -2.75 -27.72
CA THR A 181 -4.24 -2.62 -28.66
C THR A 181 -4.57 -4.02 -29.17
N LEU A 182 -5.76 -4.51 -28.84
CA LEU A 182 -6.43 -5.62 -29.52
C LEU A 182 -7.03 -5.11 -30.84
#